data_AF-A0A838YW04-F1
#
_entry.id   AF-A0A838YW04-F1
#
_cell.length_a   1.000
_cell.length_b   1.000
_cell.length_c   1.000
_cell.angle_alpha   90.00
_cell.angle_beta   90.00
_cell.angle_gamma   90.00
#
_symmetry.space_group_name_H-M   'P 1'
#
loop_
_entity.id
_entity.type
_entity.pdbx_description
1 polymer ?
#
loop_
_entity_poly.entity_id
_entity_poly.type
_entity_poly.pdbx_seq_one_letter_code
_entity_poly.pdbx_strand_id
1 'polypeptide(L)'
;MRYSILLLAVITSFLAKAQKLEQLGSAINTEYSELNPIISPDDKTLYFVRVSHPSNSFGTKGSPDAPGSHDVWYSEKRDDGNWTIARRMPNTINKDQFNDLFSITPDGTKILISGVYHNGRRDNTVGISMCKRTKTGWSEPEQIVIPKFEEICKGQYLTACLSNDGKTLILAFSEKKNSKEDNLFVCFLGRDGKWSKPESLGPDINTGSTETTPFLASDNYTLYFASDRKDGLGGTDIWVSKRKDRSWTKWSKPVNMGDKVNTDANEYSFTVAASGEYAYMSTKKNSVGKNDIVRFKLREEKKEEPVVAGLQTSEKSEEQKNLDNGGTPIDPNSLAPTPVVIVSGRVMDSKTGKPVQDAKIIYRVLPDGEEGEAYTNPATGIWTIVLPYGAKYSYRAEAKEFIGIEKFIDLTQVKEHKEIKNDMVIVAPIEVGVELPLNNIFFEYAKATLRPDSYPELDRIVDTMKENPNLVIEIQGHTDNVGSNESNMKLSQDRAEAVRKYLLSKKIQAARVTSVGYGETKPIATNDTEEGKAQNRRVQLAIVRK
;
A
#
# COMPACT_ATOMS: atom_id res chain seq x y z
N MET A 1 45.77 -40.58 -43.13
CA MET A 1 45.92 -39.51 -42.12
C MET A 1 45.21 -38.27 -42.64
N ARG A 2 44.01 -37.96 -42.09
CA ARG A 2 43.32 -36.66 -42.02
C ARG A 2 41.86 -36.95 -41.61
N TYR A 3 41.57 -36.83 -40.32
CA TYR A 3 40.21 -36.79 -39.81
C TYR A 3 39.66 -35.38 -40.08
N SER A 4 38.64 -35.26 -40.92
CA SER A 4 37.86 -34.03 -41.03
C SER A 4 36.80 -34.06 -39.93
N ILE A 5 37.03 -33.30 -38.86
CA ILE A 5 36.03 -33.04 -37.82
C ILE A 5 35.05 -32.03 -38.41
N LEU A 6 33.83 -32.49 -38.71
CA LEU A 6 32.71 -31.62 -39.08
C LEU A 6 32.22 -30.95 -37.78
N LEU A 7 32.63 -29.71 -37.54
CA LEU A 7 32.13 -28.92 -36.42
C LEU A 7 30.72 -28.42 -36.79
N LEU A 8 29.68 -29.10 -36.30
CA LEU A 8 28.31 -28.64 -36.44
C LEU A 8 28.08 -27.51 -35.43
N ALA A 9 28.26 -26.27 -35.85
CA ALA A 9 27.88 -25.10 -35.07
C ALA A 9 26.35 -25.00 -35.04
N VAL A 10 25.73 -25.52 -33.99
CA VAL A 10 24.32 -25.28 -33.71
C VAL A 10 24.20 -23.85 -33.20
N ILE A 11 23.92 -22.91 -34.10
CA ILE A 11 23.51 -21.55 -33.72
C ILE A 11 22.08 -21.67 -33.21
N THR A 12 21.91 -21.85 -31.89
CA THR A 12 20.61 -21.61 -31.25
C THR A 12 20.38 -20.11 -31.24
N SER A 13 19.63 -19.61 -32.23
CA SER A 13 19.09 -18.26 -32.19
C SER A 13 18.10 -18.18 -31.02
N PHE A 14 18.53 -17.56 -29.93
CA PHE A 14 17.62 -17.14 -28.87
C PHE A 14 16.82 -15.94 -29.38
N LEU A 15 15.67 -16.21 -30.01
CA LEU A 15 14.63 -15.19 -30.18
C LEU A 15 14.14 -14.83 -28.77
N ALA A 16 14.53 -13.65 -28.28
CA ALA A 16 13.86 -13.03 -27.16
C ALA A 16 12.37 -12.92 -27.51
N LYS A 17 11.51 -13.62 -26.76
CA LYS A 17 10.07 -13.57 -27.00
C LYS A 17 9.64 -12.14 -26.65
N ALA A 18 9.22 -11.36 -27.65
CA ALA A 18 8.76 -10.00 -27.44
C ALA A 18 7.64 -10.00 -26.39
N GLN A 19 7.74 -9.08 -25.43
CA GLN A 19 6.66 -8.79 -24.47
C GLN A 19 5.40 -8.41 -25.25
N LYS A 20 4.29 -9.10 -24.98
CA LYS A 20 3.05 -8.97 -25.74
C LYS A 20 1.91 -8.58 -24.81
N LEU A 21 1.06 -7.66 -25.25
CA LEU A 21 -0.21 -7.39 -24.58
C LEU A 21 -1.11 -8.63 -24.64
N GLU A 22 -1.49 -9.13 -23.46
CA GLU A 22 -2.32 -10.31 -23.27
C GLU A 22 -3.78 -9.90 -23.01
N GLN A 23 -4.70 -10.39 -23.82
CA GLN A 23 -6.14 -10.24 -23.59
C GLN A 23 -6.61 -11.14 -22.43
N LEU A 24 -7.55 -10.67 -21.60
CA LEU A 24 -8.01 -11.39 -20.40
C LEU A 24 -9.13 -12.41 -20.64
N GLY A 25 -9.49 -12.66 -21.91
CA GLY A 25 -10.51 -13.64 -22.31
C GLY A 25 -11.94 -13.24 -21.96
N SER A 26 -12.92 -14.04 -22.40
CA SER A 26 -14.35 -13.71 -22.33
C SER A 26 -14.96 -13.65 -20.92
N ALA A 27 -14.23 -14.12 -19.91
CA ALA A 27 -14.61 -13.97 -18.52
C ALA A 27 -14.54 -12.51 -18.05
N ILE A 28 -13.66 -11.71 -18.68
CA ILE A 28 -13.43 -10.30 -18.41
C ILE A 28 -13.85 -9.45 -19.60
N ASN A 29 -13.20 -9.64 -20.76
CA ASN A 29 -13.40 -8.83 -21.96
C ASN A 29 -14.59 -9.36 -22.76
N THR A 30 -15.63 -8.54 -22.89
CA THR A 30 -16.88 -8.93 -23.55
C THR A 30 -17.09 -8.13 -24.83
N GLU A 31 -18.25 -8.25 -25.48
CA GLU A 31 -18.64 -7.34 -26.55
C GLU A 31 -18.89 -5.90 -26.07
N TYR A 32 -18.98 -5.69 -24.74
CA TYR A 32 -19.12 -4.38 -24.12
C TYR A 32 -17.76 -3.72 -23.90
N SER A 33 -17.75 -2.50 -23.34
CA SER A 33 -16.48 -1.86 -23.00
C SER A 33 -16.11 -2.19 -21.56
N GLU A 34 -14.91 -2.69 -21.36
CA GLU A 34 -14.27 -2.81 -20.05
C GLU A 34 -13.24 -1.71 -19.88
N LEU A 35 -13.38 -0.93 -18.80
CA LEU A 35 -12.59 0.27 -18.52
C LEU A 35 -12.08 0.24 -17.08
N ASN A 36 -11.09 1.08 -16.81
CA ASN A 36 -10.60 1.36 -15.46
C ASN A 36 -10.27 0.11 -14.61
N PRO A 37 -9.36 -0.77 -15.08
CA PRO A 37 -8.95 -1.93 -14.31
C PRO A 37 -8.23 -1.51 -13.04
N ILE A 38 -8.57 -2.16 -11.93
CA ILE A 38 -7.92 -2.01 -10.63
C ILE A 38 -7.65 -3.40 -10.08
N ILE A 39 -6.38 -3.79 -10.07
CA ILE A 39 -5.95 -5.07 -9.52
C ILE A 39 -5.68 -4.93 -8.02
N SER A 40 -6.21 -5.86 -7.22
CA SER A 40 -5.87 -5.93 -5.80
C SER A 40 -4.36 -6.14 -5.61
N PRO A 41 -3.75 -5.61 -4.55
CA PRO A 41 -2.29 -5.73 -4.38
C PRO A 41 -1.76 -7.16 -4.34
N ASP A 42 -2.57 -8.14 -3.94
CA ASP A 42 -2.24 -9.57 -3.95
C ASP A 42 -2.48 -10.29 -5.30
N ASP A 43 -2.83 -9.55 -6.37
CA ASP A 43 -3.12 -10.05 -7.73
C ASP A 43 -4.29 -11.06 -7.80
N LYS A 44 -5.21 -11.05 -6.82
CA LYS A 44 -6.32 -12.03 -6.75
C LYS A 44 -7.66 -11.50 -7.20
N THR A 45 -7.88 -10.20 -7.20
CA THR A 45 -9.17 -9.63 -7.58
C THR A 45 -8.98 -8.44 -8.51
N LEU A 46 -9.54 -8.54 -9.72
CA LEU A 46 -9.57 -7.46 -10.68
C LEU A 46 -10.94 -6.81 -10.64
N TYR A 47 -10.97 -5.54 -10.27
CA TYR A 47 -12.14 -4.66 -10.38
C TYR A 47 -12.05 -3.88 -11.68
N PHE A 48 -13.20 -3.54 -12.27
CA PHE A 48 -13.25 -2.74 -13.48
C PHE A 48 -14.66 -2.18 -13.71
N VAL A 49 -14.77 -1.19 -14.59
CA VAL A 49 -16.05 -0.65 -15.04
C VAL A 49 -16.48 -1.34 -16.33
N ARG A 50 -17.74 -1.78 -16.40
CA ARG A 50 -18.35 -2.28 -17.64
C ARG A 50 -19.43 -1.34 -18.14
N VAL A 51 -19.32 -0.95 -19.40
CA VAL A 51 -20.18 0.05 -20.04
C VAL A 51 -21.36 -0.60 -20.76
N SER A 52 -22.57 -0.17 -20.41
CA SER A 52 -23.84 -0.44 -21.09
C SER A 52 -24.14 -1.93 -21.24
N HIS A 53 -23.84 -2.72 -20.21
CA HIS A 53 -24.14 -4.15 -20.18
C HIS A 53 -25.58 -4.41 -19.72
N PRO A 54 -26.29 -5.45 -20.22
CA PRO A 54 -27.69 -5.73 -19.86
C PRO A 54 -27.95 -5.88 -18.36
N SER A 55 -26.97 -6.39 -17.62
CA SER A 55 -27.04 -6.54 -16.16
C SER A 55 -26.63 -5.29 -15.37
N ASN A 56 -26.26 -4.19 -16.02
CA ASN A 56 -26.01 -2.93 -15.31
C ASN A 56 -27.31 -2.38 -14.70
N SER A 57 -27.20 -1.53 -13.67
CA SER A 57 -28.33 -0.86 -12.99
C SER A 57 -29.30 -0.20 -13.97
N PHE A 58 -28.77 0.42 -15.01
CA PHE A 58 -29.52 1.12 -16.07
C PHE A 58 -29.43 0.40 -17.43
N GLY A 59 -28.98 -0.86 -17.43
CA GLY A 59 -28.88 -1.71 -18.60
C GLY A 59 -28.07 -1.09 -19.75
N THR A 60 -28.40 -1.46 -20.98
CA THR A 60 -27.73 -0.99 -22.20
C THR A 60 -28.16 0.41 -22.63
N LYS A 61 -29.38 0.83 -22.27
CA LYS A 61 -30.01 2.05 -22.78
C LYS A 61 -29.72 3.29 -21.93
N GLY A 62 -29.54 3.14 -20.62
CA GLY A 62 -29.47 4.28 -19.71
C GLY A 62 -30.84 4.81 -19.30
N SER A 63 -30.86 6.04 -18.80
CA SER A 63 -32.08 6.80 -18.50
C SER A 63 -32.62 7.52 -19.75
N PRO A 64 -33.83 8.09 -19.70
CA PRO A 64 -34.34 8.94 -20.80
C PRO A 64 -33.46 10.16 -21.10
N ASP A 65 -32.75 10.67 -20.08
CA ASP A 65 -31.98 11.92 -20.16
C ASP A 65 -30.52 11.70 -20.57
N ALA A 66 -30.00 10.48 -20.42
CA ALA A 66 -28.63 10.14 -20.79
C ALA A 66 -28.52 8.70 -21.31
N PRO A 67 -27.86 8.46 -22.46
CA PRO A 67 -27.70 7.10 -22.97
C PRO A 67 -26.61 6.32 -22.23
N GLY A 68 -26.78 5.00 -22.17
CA GLY A 68 -25.80 4.06 -21.64
C GLY A 68 -25.71 4.04 -20.12
N SER A 69 -24.84 3.19 -19.57
CA SER A 69 -24.64 3.07 -18.12
C SER A 69 -23.24 2.57 -17.80
N HIS A 70 -22.68 2.92 -16.66
CA HIS A 70 -21.43 2.37 -16.15
C HIS A 70 -21.71 1.71 -14.80
N ASP A 71 -21.34 0.45 -14.66
CA ASP A 71 -21.30 -0.22 -13.37
C ASP A 71 -19.92 -0.79 -13.12
N VAL A 72 -19.57 -0.90 -11.83
CA VAL A 72 -18.39 -1.58 -11.34
C VAL A 72 -18.66 -3.09 -11.27
N TRP A 73 -17.73 -3.85 -11.80
CA TRP A 73 -17.67 -5.31 -11.83
C TRP A 73 -16.36 -5.78 -11.22
N TYR A 74 -16.30 -7.05 -10.86
CA TYR A 74 -15.08 -7.67 -10.39
C TYR A 74 -14.99 -9.13 -10.85
N SER A 75 -13.76 -9.64 -10.92
CA SER A 75 -13.49 -11.05 -11.10
C SER A 75 -12.36 -11.48 -10.18
N GLU A 76 -12.46 -12.71 -9.69
CA GLU A 76 -11.43 -13.34 -8.86
C GLU A 76 -10.56 -14.27 -9.71
N LYS A 77 -9.27 -14.26 -9.43
CA LYS A 77 -8.28 -15.15 -10.02
C LYS A 77 -8.31 -16.48 -9.27
N ARG A 78 -8.46 -17.58 -10.01
CA ARG A 78 -8.41 -18.93 -9.46
C ARG A 78 -6.97 -19.42 -9.32
N ASP A 79 -6.78 -20.51 -8.59
CA ASP A 79 -5.47 -21.13 -8.38
C ASP A 79 -4.80 -21.62 -9.67
N ASP A 80 -5.58 -21.87 -10.72
CA ASP A 80 -5.09 -22.20 -12.07
C ASP A 80 -4.64 -20.96 -12.88
N GLY A 81 -4.70 -19.77 -12.28
CA GLY A 81 -4.36 -18.49 -12.90
C GLY A 81 -5.47 -17.88 -13.76
N ASN A 82 -6.58 -18.59 -13.97
CA ASN A 82 -7.70 -18.10 -14.78
C ASN A 82 -8.66 -17.23 -13.97
N TRP A 83 -9.18 -16.19 -14.60
CA TRP A 83 -10.25 -15.38 -14.05
C TRP A 83 -11.57 -16.16 -13.98
N THR A 84 -12.35 -15.89 -12.93
CA THR A 84 -13.76 -16.27 -12.85
C THR A 84 -14.61 -15.42 -13.80
N ILE A 85 -15.83 -15.86 -14.13
CA ILE A 85 -16.80 -14.99 -14.82
C ILE A 85 -17.04 -13.75 -13.96
N ALA A 86 -16.85 -12.57 -14.54
CA ALA A 86 -17.02 -11.33 -13.82
C ALA A 86 -18.43 -11.17 -13.24
N ARG A 87 -18.50 -10.60 -12.04
CA ARG A 87 -19.72 -10.35 -11.29
C ARG A 87 -19.85 -8.86 -11.04
N ARG A 88 -21.08 -8.37 -11.14
CA ARG A 88 -21.40 -6.97 -10.83
C ARG A 88 -21.24 -6.72 -9.32
N MET A 89 -20.62 -5.60 -8.95
CA MET A 89 -20.55 -5.14 -7.56
C MET A 89 -21.95 -4.83 -7.01
N PRO A 90 -22.17 -4.88 -5.68
CA PRO A 90 -23.49 -4.66 -5.10
C PRO A 90 -24.02 -3.24 -5.37
N ASN A 91 -25.33 -3.06 -5.21
CA ASN A 91 -26.01 -1.78 -5.41
C ASN A 91 -25.54 -0.67 -4.46
N THR A 92 -24.84 -1.01 -3.38
CA THR A 92 -24.16 -0.02 -2.51
C THR A 92 -22.99 0.67 -3.21
N ILE A 93 -22.38 0.02 -4.21
CA ILE A 93 -21.35 0.60 -5.08
C ILE A 93 -21.98 1.11 -6.39
N ASN A 94 -22.89 0.34 -6.98
CA ASN A 94 -23.55 0.66 -8.25
C ASN A 94 -24.87 1.42 -8.03
N LYS A 95 -24.79 2.60 -7.40
CA LYS A 95 -25.96 3.40 -7.00
C LYS A 95 -26.61 4.16 -8.14
N ASP A 96 -25.83 4.58 -9.13
CA ASP A 96 -26.22 5.54 -10.14
C ASP A 96 -26.14 4.99 -11.56
N GLN A 97 -26.41 5.84 -12.55
CA GLN A 97 -26.28 5.48 -13.96
C GLN A 97 -24.82 5.36 -14.40
N PHE A 98 -23.94 6.22 -13.89
CA PHE A 98 -22.53 6.24 -14.23
C PHE A 98 -21.70 6.07 -12.95
N ASN A 99 -21.39 4.83 -12.61
CA ASN A 99 -20.57 4.46 -11.45
C ASN A 99 -19.13 4.22 -11.90
N ASP A 100 -18.18 4.66 -11.07
CA ASP A 100 -16.76 4.46 -11.30
C ASP A 100 -16.06 4.09 -9.99
N LEU A 101 -14.98 3.31 -10.09
CA LEU A 101 -14.15 2.87 -8.96
C LEU A 101 -12.75 3.43 -9.17
N PHE A 102 -12.27 4.23 -8.22
CA PHE A 102 -10.97 4.90 -8.34
C PHE A 102 -9.85 4.14 -7.62
N SER A 103 -10.13 3.50 -6.48
CA SER A 103 -9.11 2.73 -5.75
C SER A 103 -9.73 1.74 -4.79
N ILE A 104 -8.93 0.74 -4.40
CA ILE A 104 -9.20 -0.15 -3.27
C ILE A 104 -7.94 -0.18 -2.39
N THR A 105 -8.11 -0.12 -1.06
CA THR A 105 -6.97 -0.23 -0.14
C THR A 105 -6.38 -1.65 -0.18
N PRO A 106 -5.08 -1.84 0.14
CA PRO A 106 -4.45 -3.15 0.07
C PRO A 106 -5.05 -4.23 0.97
N ASP A 107 -5.67 -3.83 2.07
CA ASP A 107 -6.43 -4.72 2.96
C ASP A 107 -7.81 -5.11 2.41
N GLY A 108 -8.22 -4.56 1.27
CA GLY A 108 -9.52 -4.77 0.64
C GLY A 108 -10.68 -4.20 1.45
N THR A 109 -10.44 -3.33 2.42
CA THR A 109 -11.47 -2.85 3.37
C THR A 109 -12.10 -1.52 2.98
N LYS A 110 -11.50 -0.74 2.08
CA LYS A 110 -12.03 0.54 1.64
C LYS A 110 -11.97 0.65 0.12
N ILE A 111 -13.05 1.17 -0.48
CA ILE A 111 -13.14 1.46 -1.91
C ILE A 111 -13.47 2.94 -2.10
N LEU A 112 -12.69 3.61 -2.95
CA LEU A 112 -12.91 4.98 -3.38
C LEU A 112 -13.74 4.97 -4.66
N ILE A 113 -14.82 5.74 -4.69
CA ILE A 113 -15.72 5.89 -5.85
C ILE A 113 -15.88 7.35 -6.25
N SER A 114 -16.31 7.55 -7.50
CA SER A 114 -16.73 8.86 -8.00
C SER A 114 -18.09 9.28 -7.42
N GLY A 115 -18.28 10.58 -7.25
CA GLY A 115 -19.53 11.19 -6.78
C GLY A 115 -19.53 11.54 -5.29
N VAL A 116 -20.37 12.50 -4.93
CA VAL A 116 -20.62 12.91 -3.55
C VAL A 116 -21.85 12.19 -3.04
N TYR A 117 -21.72 11.48 -1.92
CA TYR A 117 -22.82 10.78 -1.27
C TYR A 117 -22.90 11.13 0.22
N HIS A 118 -24.13 11.24 0.71
CA HIS A 118 -24.43 11.41 2.13
C HIS A 118 -25.41 10.32 2.56
N ASN A 119 -24.98 9.42 3.44
CA ASN A 119 -25.77 8.23 3.81
C ASN A 119 -26.28 7.47 2.57
N GLY A 120 -25.43 7.32 1.55
CA GLY A 120 -25.77 6.59 0.32
C GLY A 120 -26.68 7.33 -0.67
N ARG A 121 -27.01 8.61 -0.43
CA ARG A 121 -27.77 9.45 -1.36
C ARG A 121 -26.83 10.39 -2.11
N ARG A 122 -26.92 10.38 -3.44
CA ARG A 122 -26.09 11.22 -4.30
C ARG A 122 -26.45 12.70 -4.17
N ASP A 123 -25.42 13.53 -4.08
CA ASP A 123 -25.45 14.96 -4.33
C ASP A 123 -24.96 15.23 -5.77
N ASN A 124 -25.49 16.27 -6.41
CA ASN A 124 -25.15 16.67 -7.78
C ASN A 124 -23.84 17.49 -7.87
N THR A 125 -23.05 17.49 -6.80
CA THR A 125 -21.74 18.13 -6.74
C THR A 125 -20.63 17.18 -7.21
N VAL A 126 -19.54 17.75 -7.74
CA VAL A 126 -18.36 16.99 -8.13
C VAL A 126 -17.56 16.61 -6.88
N GLY A 127 -17.12 15.36 -6.81
CA GLY A 127 -16.37 14.87 -5.66
C GLY A 127 -16.20 13.36 -5.68
N ILE A 128 -15.74 12.85 -4.55
CA ILE A 128 -15.46 11.44 -4.35
C ILE A 128 -16.02 10.99 -3.00
N SER A 129 -16.31 9.70 -2.90
CA SER A 129 -16.83 9.09 -1.69
C SER A 129 -16.13 7.77 -1.41
N MET A 130 -16.22 7.32 -0.16
CA MET A 130 -15.60 6.09 0.31
C MET A 130 -16.66 5.11 0.80
N CYS A 131 -16.53 3.86 0.39
CA CYS A 131 -17.26 2.73 0.98
C CYS A 131 -16.31 1.91 1.86
N LYS A 132 -16.83 1.37 2.96
CA LYS A 132 -16.08 0.49 3.88
C LYS A 132 -16.66 -0.91 3.81
N ARG A 133 -15.79 -1.92 3.82
CA ARG A 133 -16.20 -3.32 3.91
C ARG A 133 -16.88 -3.57 5.25
N THR A 134 -17.93 -4.37 5.23
CA THR A 134 -18.66 -4.82 6.41
C THR A 134 -18.66 -6.35 6.46
N LYS A 135 -19.25 -6.94 7.51
CA LYS A 135 -19.37 -8.40 7.63
C LYS A 135 -20.19 -9.03 6.51
N THR A 136 -21.12 -8.28 5.93
CA THR A 136 -22.12 -8.76 4.96
C THR A 136 -22.02 -8.09 3.59
N GLY A 137 -21.07 -7.17 3.37
CA GLY A 137 -20.91 -6.47 2.10
C GLY A 137 -20.11 -5.18 2.22
N TRP A 138 -20.67 -4.10 1.69
CA TRP A 138 -20.09 -2.76 1.71
C TRP A 138 -21.06 -1.77 2.36
N SER A 139 -20.53 -0.80 3.09
CA SER A 139 -21.31 0.31 3.64
C SER A 139 -21.89 1.16 2.52
N GLU A 140 -22.87 1.99 2.86
CA GLU A 140 -23.24 3.11 2.01
C GLU A 140 -22.01 4.03 1.80
N PRO A 141 -21.89 4.68 0.62
CA PRO A 141 -20.83 5.64 0.34
C PRO A 141 -21.02 6.91 1.18
N GLU A 142 -19.91 7.41 1.70
CA GLU A 142 -19.83 8.68 2.41
C GLU A 142 -18.80 9.59 1.77
N GLN A 143 -19.14 10.86 1.62
CA GLN A 143 -18.28 11.88 1.02
C GLN A 143 -16.91 11.95 1.70
N ILE A 144 -15.87 12.05 0.87
CA ILE A 144 -14.57 12.56 1.31
C ILE A 144 -14.58 14.07 1.15
N VAL A 145 -14.55 14.79 2.27
CA VAL A 145 -14.55 16.25 2.26
C VAL A 145 -13.15 16.77 1.94
N ILE A 146 -12.99 17.31 0.73
CA ILE A 146 -11.77 18.00 0.28
C ILE A 146 -12.07 19.51 0.24
N PRO A 147 -11.33 20.34 0.99
CA PRO A 147 -11.57 21.78 1.02
C PRO A 147 -11.52 22.42 -0.37
N LYS A 148 -12.55 23.23 -0.69
CA LYS A 148 -12.70 23.99 -1.95
C LYS A 148 -12.76 23.15 -3.22
N PHE A 149 -13.02 21.85 -3.12
CA PHE A 149 -12.92 20.97 -4.29
C PHE A 149 -13.88 21.36 -5.43
N GLU A 150 -15.14 21.66 -5.12
CA GLU A 150 -16.13 22.10 -6.12
C GLU A 150 -15.76 23.44 -6.79
N GLU A 151 -15.07 24.33 -6.06
CA GLU A 151 -14.62 25.61 -6.61
C GLU A 151 -13.44 25.46 -7.56
N ILE A 152 -12.69 24.36 -7.47
CA ILE A 152 -11.43 24.13 -8.17
C ILE A 152 -11.65 23.12 -9.30
N CYS A 153 -12.40 22.04 -9.10
CA CYS A 153 -12.70 21.03 -10.11
C CYS A 153 -13.81 21.50 -11.07
N LYS A 154 -13.44 22.06 -12.22
CA LYS A 154 -14.37 22.61 -13.23
C LYS A 154 -14.33 21.88 -14.57
N GLY A 155 -13.46 20.89 -14.72
CA GLY A 155 -13.31 20.06 -15.91
C GLY A 155 -14.49 19.12 -16.15
N GLN A 156 -14.45 18.40 -17.28
CA GLN A 156 -15.45 17.38 -17.61
C GLN A 156 -15.20 16.04 -16.91
N TYR A 157 -13.97 15.82 -16.45
CA TYR A 157 -13.51 14.54 -15.93
C TYR A 157 -12.92 14.69 -14.53
N LEU A 158 -13.02 13.59 -13.77
CA LEU A 158 -12.39 13.42 -12.49
C LEU A 158 -11.95 11.96 -12.40
N THR A 159 -10.67 11.73 -12.13
CA THR A 159 -10.15 10.42 -11.72
C THR A 159 -9.28 10.57 -10.49
N ALA A 160 -9.10 9.49 -9.74
CA ALA A 160 -8.34 9.53 -8.50
C ALA A 160 -7.58 8.23 -8.25
N CYS A 161 -6.52 8.33 -7.45
CA CYS A 161 -5.79 7.20 -6.89
C CYS A 161 -5.49 7.46 -5.41
N LEU A 162 -5.78 6.48 -4.56
CA LEU A 162 -5.47 6.49 -3.14
C LEU A 162 -4.16 5.73 -2.89
N SER A 163 -3.26 6.31 -2.09
CA SER A 163 -2.05 5.62 -1.64
C SER A 163 -2.35 4.41 -0.76
N ASN A 164 -1.39 3.50 -0.66
CA ASN A 164 -1.52 2.26 0.10
C ASN A 164 -1.85 2.47 1.59
N ASP A 165 -1.40 3.57 2.18
CA ASP A 165 -1.67 3.94 3.56
C ASP A 165 -3.01 4.66 3.76
N GLY A 166 -3.72 4.97 2.67
CA GLY A 166 -4.98 5.70 2.68
C GLY A 166 -4.88 7.17 3.05
N LYS A 167 -3.67 7.74 3.07
CA LYS A 167 -3.40 9.13 3.56
C LYS A 167 -3.02 10.12 2.47
N THR A 168 -2.83 9.66 1.24
CA THR A 168 -2.57 10.53 0.09
C THR A 168 -3.53 10.20 -1.04
N LEU A 169 -4.12 11.24 -1.62
CA LEU A 169 -4.94 11.15 -2.83
C LEU A 169 -4.23 11.87 -3.96
N ILE A 170 -4.08 11.20 -5.10
CA ILE A 170 -3.74 11.84 -6.36
C ILE A 170 -5.03 11.98 -7.17
N LEU A 171 -5.29 13.16 -7.70
CA LEU A 171 -6.50 13.50 -8.44
C LEU A 171 -6.12 13.98 -9.83
N ALA A 172 -6.86 13.60 -10.86
CA ALA A 172 -6.79 14.24 -12.17
C ALA A 172 -8.10 14.95 -12.46
N PHE A 173 -8.02 16.25 -12.72
CA PHE A 173 -9.15 17.09 -13.13
C PHE A 173 -8.63 18.40 -13.75
N SER A 174 -9.55 19.22 -14.27
CA SER A 174 -9.21 20.57 -14.76
C SER A 174 -9.75 21.69 -13.88
N GLU A 175 -8.91 22.70 -13.66
CA GLU A 175 -9.34 23.99 -13.07
C GLU A 175 -10.10 24.87 -14.05
N LYS A 176 -10.01 24.54 -15.35
CA LYS A 176 -10.67 25.27 -16.44
C LYS A 176 -12.04 24.68 -16.72
N LYS A 177 -13.05 25.56 -16.72
CA LYS A 177 -14.45 25.19 -16.95
C LYS A 177 -14.63 24.41 -18.26
N ASN A 178 -15.26 23.24 -18.15
CA ASN A 178 -15.56 22.33 -19.26
C ASN A 178 -14.33 21.89 -20.07
N SER A 179 -13.12 21.99 -19.52
CA SER A 179 -11.94 21.45 -20.18
C SER A 179 -12.00 19.92 -20.23
N LYS A 180 -11.43 19.35 -21.29
CA LYS A 180 -11.15 17.92 -21.43
C LYS A 180 -9.69 17.57 -21.08
N GLU A 181 -8.87 18.60 -20.89
CA GLU A 181 -7.47 18.48 -20.48
C GLU A 181 -7.41 18.58 -18.96
N ASP A 182 -6.98 17.49 -18.34
CA ASP A 182 -6.78 17.35 -16.91
C ASP A 182 -5.32 17.62 -16.52
N ASN A 183 -5.13 18.02 -15.28
CA ASN A 183 -3.83 18.09 -14.61
C ASN A 183 -3.87 17.20 -13.36
N LEU A 184 -2.69 16.81 -12.86
CA LEU A 184 -2.57 16.02 -11.64
C LEU A 184 -2.37 16.90 -10.40
N PHE A 185 -3.09 16.54 -9.34
CA PHE A 185 -3.06 17.19 -8.03
C PHE A 185 -2.90 16.16 -6.92
N VAL A 186 -2.44 16.60 -5.75
CA VAL A 186 -2.31 15.78 -4.54
C VAL A 186 -3.06 16.39 -3.36
N CYS A 187 -3.66 15.54 -2.52
CA CYS A 187 -4.22 15.90 -1.22
C CYS A 187 -3.67 14.97 -0.12
N PHE A 188 -3.55 15.48 1.10
CA PHE A 188 -3.04 14.74 2.26
C PHE A 188 -4.08 14.67 3.38
N LEU A 189 -4.20 13.51 4.01
CA LEU A 189 -4.99 13.34 5.22
C LEU A 189 -4.18 13.77 6.43
N GLY A 190 -4.60 14.85 7.09
CA GLY A 190 -3.99 15.35 8.32
C GLY A 190 -4.25 14.44 9.51
N ARG A 191 -3.48 14.64 10.58
CA ARG A 191 -3.65 13.91 11.86
C ARG A 191 -4.98 14.21 12.54
N ASP A 192 -5.65 15.30 12.18
CA ASP A 192 -7.00 15.65 12.62
C ASP A 192 -8.11 14.94 11.81
N GLY A 193 -7.73 14.06 10.87
CA GLY A 193 -8.65 13.32 10.02
C GLY A 193 -9.25 14.15 8.88
N LYS A 194 -8.70 15.33 8.57
CA LYS A 194 -9.18 16.18 7.48
C LYS A 194 -8.22 16.18 6.30
N TRP A 195 -8.78 16.19 5.10
CA TRP A 195 -7.99 16.31 3.87
C TRP A 195 -7.53 17.74 3.64
N SER A 196 -6.31 17.90 3.13
CA SER A 196 -5.84 19.17 2.57
C SER A 196 -6.60 19.50 1.27
N LYS A 197 -6.54 20.77 0.86
CA LYS A 197 -6.95 21.17 -0.50
C LYS A 197 -6.06 20.48 -1.55
N PRO A 198 -6.50 20.40 -2.81
CA PRO A 198 -5.65 19.93 -3.90
C PRO A 198 -4.47 20.87 -4.14
N GLU A 199 -3.28 20.28 -4.30
CA GLU A 199 -2.05 20.98 -4.68
C GLU A 199 -1.50 20.38 -5.97
N SER A 200 -1.04 21.20 -6.91
CA SER A 200 -0.49 20.69 -8.19
C SER A 200 0.75 19.83 -7.94
N LEU A 201 0.90 18.74 -8.71
CA LEU A 201 2.14 17.93 -8.73
C LEU A 201 3.35 18.66 -9.36
N GLY A 202 3.17 19.89 -9.82
CA GLY A 202 4.22 20.75 -10.35
C GLY A 202 4.50 20.53 -11.84
N PRO A 203 5.36 21.37 -12.45
CA PRO A 203 5.59 21.41 -13.88
C PRO A 203 6.42 20.23 -14.42
N ASP A 204 7.04 19.43 -13.54
CA ASP A 204 7.68 18.18 -13.93
C ASP A 204 6.63 17.16 -14.43
N ILE A 205 5.43 17.21 -13.86
CA ILE A 205 4.30 16.34 -14.20
C ILE A 205 3.27 17.07 -15.05
N ASN A 206 2.74 18.21 -14.59
CA ASN A 206 1.67 18.90 -15.29
C ASN A 206 2.21 19.71 -16.46
N THR A 207 1.79 19.38 -17.69
CA THR A 207 2.28 20.05 -18.91
C THR A 207 1.17 20.74 -19.68
N GLY A 208 1.40 21.06 -20.96
CA GLY A 208 0.34 21.54 -21.85
C GLY A 208 -0.49 20.42 -22.49
N SER A 209 -0.12 19.16 -22.22
CA SER A 209 -0.87 17.95 -22.58
C SER A 209 -1.81 17.57 -21.44
N THR A 210 -2.79 16.71 -21.69
CA THR A 210 -3.60 16.17 -20.60
C THR A 210 -2.77 15.18 -19.78
N GLU A 211 -2.94 15.20 -18.46
CA GLU A 211 -2.45 14.14 -17.56
C GLU A 211 -3.62 13.57 -16.76
N THR A 212 -3.93 12.29 -16.97
CA THR A 212 -5.15 11.67 -16.43
C THR A 212 -4.92 10.22 -15.98
N THR A 213 -5.94 9.63 -15.35
CA THR A 213 -5.95 8.26 -14.80
C THR A 213 -4.66 7.92 -14.03
N PRO A 214 -4.35 8.66 -12.94
CA PRO A 214 -3.13 8.45 -12.19
C PRO A 214 -3.20 7.11 -11.45
N PHE A 215 -2.04 6.48 -11.30
CA PHE A 215 -1.86 5.29 -10.47
C PHE A 215 -0.54 5.37 -9.73
N LEU A 216 -0.62 5.47 -8.41
CA LEU A 216 0.54 5.42 -7.52
C LEU A 216 0.83 3.97 -7.17
N ALA A 217 2.02 3.50 -7.53
CA ALA A 217 2.43 2.14 -7.23
C ALA A 217 2.67 1.93 -5.73
N SER A 218 2.76 0.66 -5.34
CA SER A 218 2.82 0.26 -3.93
C SER A 218 4.07 0.73 -3.17
N ASP A 219 5.08 1.21 -3.89
CA ASP A 219 6.26 1.83 -3.31
C ASP A 219 6.05 3.28 -2.86
N ASN A 220 4.86 3.85 -3.11
CA ASN A 220 4.50 5.25 -2.85
C ASN A 220 5.46 6.25 -3.52
N TYR A 221 6.13 5.85 -4.60
CA TYR A 221 7.19 6.61 -5.23
C TYR A 221 7.08 6.65 -6.76
N THR A 222 6.59 5.57 -7.36
CA THR A 222 6.42 5.44 -8.80
C THR A 222 4.98 5.78 -9.19
N LEU A 223 4.80 6.82 -9.99
CA LEU A 223 3.53 7.29 -10.52
C LEU A 223 3.42 6.92 -12.00
N TYR A 224 2.36 6.19 -12.35
CA TYR A 224 1.95 5.96 -13.72
C TYR A 224 0.74 6.85 -14.03
N PHE A 225 0.64 7.37 -15.25
CA PHE A 225 -0.48 8.19 -15.68
C PHE A 225 -0.60 8.16 -17.19
N ALA A 226 -1.81 8.44 -17.70
CA ALA A 226 -2.08 8.51 -19.13
C ALA A 226 -1.90 9.97 -19.60
N SER A 227 -1.24 10.16 -20.75
CA SER A 227 -1.01 11.51 -21.31
C SER A 227 -0.83 11.51 -22.82
N ASP A 228 -1.30 12.57 -23.48
CA ASP A 228 -1.22 12.81 -24.93
C ASP A 228 0.00 13.67 -25.32
N ARG A 229 1.13 13.46 -24.63
CA ARG A 229 2.36 14.21 -24.92
C ARG A 229 2.84 13.92 -26.34
N LYS A 230 3.39 14.95 -26.97
CA LYS A 230 3.90 14.89 -28.35
C LYS A 230 4.98 13.83 -28.58
N ASP A 231 5.72 13.46 -27.53
CA ASP A 231 6.76 12.44 -27.58
C ASP A 231 6.20 11.01 -27.38
N GLY A 232 4.87 10.84 -27.42
CA GLY A 232 4.19 9.55 -27.38
C GLY A 232 4.16 8.83 -28.73
N LEU A 233 3.62 7.61 -28.72
CA LEU A 233 3.47 6.71 -29.86
C LEU A 233 2.08 6.81 -30.50
N GLY A 234 1.04 7.14 -29.74
CA GLY A 234 -0.35 7.15 -30.18
C GLY A 234 -1.16 8.35 -29.66
N GLY A 235 -2.43 8.10 -29.36
CA GLY A 235 -3.34 9.12 -28.85
C GLY A 235 -3.01 9.50 -27.40
N THR A 236 -3.44 8.70 -26.45
CA THR A 236 -3.02 8.81 -25.05
C THR A 236 -2.18 7.59 -24.71
N ASP A 237 -1.00 7.82 -24.13
CA ASP A 237 -0.05 6.77 -23.76
C ASP A 237 0.09 6.67 -22.24
N ILE A 238 0.57 5.54 -21.74
CA ILE A 238 1.03 5.39 -20.36
C ILE A 238 2.46 5.94 -20.21
N TRP A 239 2.60 6.86 -19.26
CA TRP A 239 3.84 7.47 -18.83
C TRP A 239 4.13 7.09 -17.39
N VAL A 240 5.41 7.07 -17.03
CA VAL A 240 5.87 6.84 -15.66
C VAL A 240 6.81 7.95 -15.20
N SER A 241 6.68 8.32 -13.93
CA SER A 241 7.62 9.21 -13.25
C SER A 241 7.86 8.75 -11.82
N LYS A 242 9.06 9.03 -11.30
CA LYS A 242 9.46 8.72 -9.93
C LYS A 242 9.57 10.00 -9.13
N ARG A 243 8.91 10.02 -7.98
CA ARG A 243 9.03 11.10 -7.02
C ARG A 243 10.50 11.25 -6.60
N LYS A 244 10.99 12.46 -6.31
CA LYS A 244 12.41 12.67 -5.93
C LYS A 244 12.60 12.95 -4.45
N ASP A 245 11.56 13.43 -3.77
CA ASP A 245 11.58 13.73 -2.35
C ASP A 245 10.16 13.68 -1.74
N ARG A 246 10.02 14.04 -0.47
CA ARG A 246 8.72 14.04 0.23
C ARG A 246 7.79 15.20 -0.16
N SER A 247 8.21 16.13 -1.03
CA SER A 247 7.46 17.36 -1.34
C SER A 247 6.29 17.16 -2.31
N TRP A 248 6.24 16.03 -3.03
CA TRP A 248 5.24 15.76 -4.09
C TRP A 248 5.25 16.73 -5.29
N THR A 249 6.19 17.67 -5.34
CA THR A 249 6.32 18.64 -6.45
C THR A 249 7.58 18.42 -7.28
N LYS A 250 8.48 17.54 -6.84
CA LYS A 250 9.70 17.16 -7.57
C LYS A 250 9.61 15.73 -8.06
N TRP A 251 9.66 15.59 -9.37
CA TRP A 251 9.50 14.30 -10.05
C TRP A 251 10.61 14.10 -11.07
N SER A 252 10.91 12.87 -11.44
CA SER A 252 11.75 12.60 -12.61
C SER A 252 11.03 13.10 -13.86
N LYS A 253 11.80 13.38 -14.92
CA LYS A 253 11.18 13.62 -16.23
C LYS A 253 10.29 12.39 -16.56
N PRO A 254 9.01 12.58 -16.93
CA PRO A 254 8.17 11.48 -17.34
C PRO A 254 8.76 10.72 -18.51
N VAL A 255 8.66 9.40 -18.46
CA VAL A 255 9.18 8.47 -19.45
C VAL A 255 8.02 7.69 -20.06
N ASN A 256 7.94 7.66 -21.39
CA ASN A 256 6.95 6.85 -22.11
C ASN A 256 7.26 5.35 -21.89
N MET A 257 6.24 4.53 -21.65
CA MET A 257 6.41 3.10 -21.39
C MET A 257 6.81 2.27 -22.62
N GLY A 258 6.94 2.89 -23.79
CA GLY A 258 7.43 2.27 -25.02
C GLY A 258 6.38 1.43 -25.75
N ASP A 259 6.76 0.92 -26.91
CA ASP A 259 5.90 0.22 -27.89
C ASP A 259 5.42 -1.18 -27.47
N LYS A 260 6.01 -1.72 -26.39
CA LYS A 260 5.56 -2.95 -25.73
C LYS A 260 4.32 -2.74 -24.87
N VAL A 261 4.07 -1.49 -24.46
CA VAL A 261 2.94 -1.10 -23.60
C VAL A 261 1.98 -0.20 -24.38
N ASN A 262 2.49 0.88 -24.94
CA ASN A 262 1.70 1.85 -25.68
C ASN A 262 1.52 1.43 -27.13
N THR A 263 0.36 1.76 -27.69
CA THR A 263 -0.01 1.45 -29.06
C THR A 263 -0.27 2.73 -29.86
N ASP A 264 -0.73 2.62 -31.10
CA ASP A 264 -1.22 3.76 -31.89
C ASP A 264 -2.61 4.25 -31.45
N ALA A 265 -3.23 3.59 -30.46
CA ALA A 265 -4.56 3.88 -29.95
C ALA A 265 -4.52 4.76 -28.69
N ASN A 266 -5.51 4.63 -27.80
CA ASN A 266 -5.47 5.27 -26.49
C ASN A 266 -5.38 4.19 -25.42
N GLU A 267 -4.40 4.33 -24.54
CA GLU A 267 -4.20 3.56 -23.34
C GLU A 267 -4.53 4.41 -22.11
N TYR A 268 -5.39 3.86 -21.24
CA TYR A 268 -5.84 4.52 -20.01
C TYR A 268 -5.81 3.57 -18.83
N SER A 269 -5.82 4.14 -17.62
CA SER A 269 -6.03 3.43 -16.35
C SER A 269 -5.07 2.26 -16.15
N PHE A 270 -3.79 2.58 -16.01
CA PHE A 270 -2.76 1.63 -15.63
C PHE A 270 -2.95 1.19 -14.17
N THR A 271 -2.75 -0.09 -13.88
CA THR A 271 -2.66 -0.61 -12.51
C THR A 271 -1.67 -1.77 -12.46
N VAL A 272 -1.00 -1.96 -11.33
CA VAL A 272 -0.08 -3.10 -11.12
C VAL A 272 -0.28 -3.68 -9.72
N ALA A 273 -0.19 -5.01 -9.60
CA ALA A 273 -0.19 -5.66 -8.29
C ALA A 273 1.09 -5.30 -7.51
N ALA A 274 1.10 -5.52 -6.19
CA ALA A 274 2.25 -5.19 -5.34
C ALA A 274 3.51 -6.01 -5.70
N SER A 275 3.36 -7.18 -6.32
CA SER A 275 4.49 -7.94 -6.87
C SER A 275 5.26 -7.16 -7.94
N GLY A 276 4.60 -6.22 -8.62
CA GLY A 276 5.15 -5.53 -9.78
C GLY A 276 5.37 -6.46 -10.98
N GLU A 277 4.78 -7.67 -10.97
CA GLU A 277 5.02 -8.66 -12.02
C GLU A 277 4.13 -8.42 -13.23
N TYR A 278 2.82 -8.23 -13.05
CA TYR A 278 1.87 -7.94 -14.11
C TYR A 278 1.17 -6.61 -13.89
N ALA A 279 1.14 -5.82 -14.94
CA ALA A 279 0.34 -4.61 -15.03
C ALA A 279 -0.88 -4.86 -15.93
N TYR A 280 -1.92 -4.05 -15.72
CA TYR A 280 -3.17 -4.07 -16.44
C TYR A 280 -3.49 -2.65 -16.92
N MET A 281 -4.14 -2.54 -18.07
CA MET A 281 -4.62 -1.26 -18.60
C MET A 281 -5.80 -1.50 -19.53
N SER A 282 -6.53 -0.43 -19.83
CA SER A 282 -7.57 -0.44 -20.86
C SER A 282 -7.04 0.11 -22.18
N THR A 283 -7.37 -0.55 -23.30
CA THR A 283 -7.00 -0.11 -24.65
C THR A 283 -8.12 -0.39 -25.67
N LYS A 284 -8.15 0.42 -26.74
CA LYS A 284 -9.00 0.17 -27.92
C LYS A 284 -8.33 -0.73 -28.95
N LYS A 285 -7.04 -1.01 -28.80
CA LYS A 285 -6.29 -1.77 -29.80
C LYS A 285 -6.69 -3.25 -29.72
N ASN A 286 -7.12 -3.82 -30.86
CA ASN A 286 -7.50 -5.22 -30.99
C ASN A 286 -8.53 -5.67 -29.93
N SER A 287 -9.46 -4.78 -29.57
CA SER A 287 -10.52 -5.08 -28.62
C SER A 287 -11.57 -6.00 -29.24
N VAL A 288 -12.12 -6.92 -28.44
CA VAL A 288 -13.31 -7.70 -28.78
C VAL A 288 -14.54 -6.77 -28.79
N GLY A 289 -14.61 -5.84 -27.82
CA GLY A 289 -15.61 -4.79 -27.73
C GLY A 289 -15.08 -3.42 -28.19
N LYS A 290 -15.47 -2.35 -27.47
CA LYS A 290 -15.00 -0.97 -27.74
C LYS A 290 -13.68 -0.63 -27.05
N ASN A 291 -13.49 -1.10 -25.82
CA ASN A 291 -12.23 -1.06 -25.08
C ASN A 291 -12.16 -2.34 -24.27
N ASP A 292 -10.97 -2.96 -24.23
CA ASP A 292 -10.71 -4.18 -23.51
C ASP A 292 -9.65 -3.94 -22.44
N ILE A 293 -9.66 -4.77 -21.40
CA ILE A 293 -8.56 -4.83 -20.43
C ILE A 293 -7.52 -5.80 -20.95
N VAL A 294 -6.29 -5.31 -21.07
CA VAL A 294 -5.12 -6.13 -21.37
C VAL A 294 -4.19 -6.17 -20.17
N ARG A 295 -3.35 -7.19 -20.12
CA ARG A 295 -2.25 -7.28 -19.17
C ARG A 295 -0.92 -7.50 -19.87
N PHE A 296 0.16 -7.18 -19.19
CA PHE A 296 1.52 -7.48 -19.64
C PHE A 296 2.43 -7.67 -18.44
N LYS A 297 3.46 -8.48 -18.60
CA LYS A 297 4.51 -8.59 -17.60
C LYS A 297 5.22 -7.25 -17.52
N LEU A 298 5.45 -6.67 -16.34
CA LEU A 298 6.10 -5.38 -16.19
C LEU A 298 7.63 -5.52 -16.02
N ARG A 299 8.08 -6.66 -15.49
CA ARG A 299 9.49 -7.00 -15.31
C ARG A 299 9.91 -8.11 -16.25
N GLU A 300 11.00 -7.90 -16.98
CA GLU A 300 11.63 -8.97 -17.75
C GLU A 300 12.50 -9.80 -16.80
N GLU A 301 12.39 -11.14 -16.89
CA GLU A 301 13.29 -12.01 -16.14
C GLU A 301 14.72 -11.75 -16.60
N LYS A 302 15.60 -11.33 -15.68
CA LYS A 302 17.03 -11.45 -15.92
C LYS A 302 17.34 -12.93 -16.04
N LYS A 303 17.50 -13.43 -17.26
CA LYS A 303 18.19 -14.70 -17.46
C LYS A 303 19.59 -14.52 -16.89
N GLU A 304 19.91 -15.25 -15.83
CA GLU A 304 21.29 -15.38 -15.40
C GLU A 304 22.05 -15.95 -16.59
N GLU A 305 22.95 -15.16 -17.17
CA GLU A 305 23.89 -15.73 -18.13
C GLU A 305 24.68 -16.81 -17.39
N PRO A 306 24.81 -18.03 -17.95
CA PRO A 306 25.74 -18.99 -17.37
C PRO A 306 27.11 -18.31 -17.33
N VAL A 307 27.69 -18.22 -16.14
CA VAL A 307 29.05 -17.70 -15.97
C VAL A 307 29.99 -18.68 -16.65
N VAL A 308 30.26 -18.48 -17.93
CA VAL A 308 31.28 -19.21 -18.66
C VAL A 308 32.61 -18.59 -18.25
N ALA A 309 33.35 -19.28 -17.38
CA ALA A 309 34.73 -18.96 -17.09
C ALA A 309 35.56 -19.20 -18.38
N GLY A 310 35.81 -18.15 -19.16
CA GLY A 310 36.62 -18.28 -20.37
C GLY A 310 36.88 -16.95 -21.10
N LEU A 311 38.11 -16.47 -20.95
CA LEU A 311 38.89 -15.56 -21.81
C LEU A 311 38.16 -14.43 -22.55
N GLN A 312 38.45 -13.20 -22.12
CA GLN A 312 38.17 -11.96 -22.85
C GLN A 312 38.83 -12.00 -24.25
N THR A 313 38.01 -11.95 -25.29
CA THR A 313 38.42 -11.42 -26.60
C THR A 313 37.47 -10.30 -26.99
N SER A 314 38.06 -9.15 -27.26
CA SER A 314 37.39 -7.92 -27.64
C SER A 314 36.92 -7.97 -29.10
N GLU A 315 35.64 -8.23 -29.32
CA GLU A 315 34.98 -7.85 -30.58
C GLU A 315 33.67 -7.13 -30.24
N LYS A 316 33.57 -5.86 -30.65
CA LYS A 316 32.34 -5.08 -30.57
C LYS A 316 31.38 -5.60 -31.64
N SER A 317 30.21 -6.08 -31.24
CA SER A 317 29.16 -6.53 -32.15
C SER A 317 28.56 -5.37 -32.97
N GLU A 318 28.10 -5.70 -34.17
CA GLU A 318 27.55 -4.78 -35.19
C GLU A 318 26.22 -4.11 -34.82
N GLU A 319 25.65 -4.36 -33.63
CA GLU A 319 24.43 -3.70 -33.13
C GLU A 319 24.60 -2.19 -32.87
N GLN A 320 25.83 -1.69 -32.81
CA GLN A 320 26.11 -0.28 -32.56
C GLN A 320 26.01 0.64 -33.79
N LYS A 321 25.61 0.15 -34.97
CA LYS A 321 25.61 0.94 -36.21
C LYS A 321 24.27 1.45 -36.74
N ASN A 322 23.13 1.17 -36.11
CA ASN A 322 21.83 1.70 -36.55
C ASN A 322 21.00 2.23 -35.37
N LEU A 323 21.42 3.35 -34.77
CA LEU A 323 20.65 4.12 -33.79
C LEU A 323 20.90 5.61 -34.04
N ASP A 324 20.34 6.13 -35.14
CA ASP A 324 20.30 7.56 -35.43
C ASP A 324 18.84 8.08 -35.56
N ASN A 325 17.95 7.51 -34.74
CA ASN A 325 16.67 8.12 -34.37
C ASN A 325 16.59 8.08 -32.84
N GLY A 326 16.68 9.26 -32.22
CA GLY A 326 17.05 9.45 -30.83
C GLY A 326 16.13 8.76 -29.82
N GLY A 327 16.76 7.92 -28.99
CA GLY A 327 16.20 7.33 -27.78
C GLY A 327 17.08 6.15 -27.37
N THR A 328 17.95 6.33 -26.38
CA THR A 328 18.63 5.19 -25.72
C THR A 328 17.57 4.19 -25.28
N PRO A 329 17.71 2.87 -25.52
CA PRO A 329 16.79 1.88 -25.00
C PRO A 329 16.67 2.03 -23.48
N ILE A 330 15.49 2.38 -23.01
CA ILE A 330 15.20 2.47 -21.58
C ILE A 330 15.02 1.05 -21.06
N ASP A 331 15.77 0.66 -20.04
CA ASP A 331 15.59 -0.64 -19.37
C ASP A 331 14.16 -0.72 -18.80
N PRO A 332 13.29 -1.63 -19.27
CA PRO A 332 11.92 -1.76 -18.76
C PRO A 332 11.87 -2.00 -17.25
N ASN A 333 12.89 -2.66 -16.68
CA ASN A 333 12.98 -2.88 -15.24
C ASN A 333 13.24 -1.59 -14.45
N SER A 334 13.83 -0.57 -15.08
CA SER A 334 14.00 0.75 -14.46
C SER A 334 12.68 1.52 -14.34
N LEU A 335 11.68 1.15 -15.13
CA LEU A 335 10.35 1.73 -15.16
C LEU A 335 9.36 1.01 -14.24
N ALA A 336 9.67 -0.22 -13.81
CA ALA A 336 8.89 -0.94 -12.82
C ALA A 336 8.97 -0.27 -11.43
N PRO A 337 7.93 -0.43 -10.58
CA PRO A 337 7.99 0.08 -9.23
C PRO A 337 8.95 -0.74 -8.40
N THR A 338 9.40 -0.13 -7.33
CA THR A 338 10.22 -0.75 -6.31
C THR A 338 9.47 -1.93 -5.68
N PRO A 339 10.05 -3.15 -5.62
CA PRO A 339 9.40 -4.28 -4.95
C PRO A 339 9.06 -3.97 -3.49
N VAL A 340 7.96 -4.53 -3.01
CA VAL A 340 7.44 -4.34 -1.66
C VAL A 340 7.27 -5.69 -0.97
N VAL A 341 7.06 -5.67 0.34
CA VAL A 341 6.69 -6.85 1.13
C VAL A 341 5.24 -6.74 1.54
N ILE A 342 4.45 -7.76 1.22
CA ILE A 342 3.07 -7.89 1.71
C ILE A 342 3.11 -8.67 3.01
N VAL A 343 2.58 -8.11 4.09
CA VAL A 343 2.44 -8.80 5.38
C VAL A 343 0.96 -8.97 5.67
N SER A 344 0.54 -10.19 5.97
CA SER A 344 -0.85 -10.52 6.25
C SER A 344 -0.97 -11.47 7.44
N GLY A 345 -2.07 -11.33 8.18
CA GLY A 345 -2.16 -11.96 9.48
C GLY A 345 -3.51 -11.83 10.18
N ARG A 346 -3.52 -12.20 11.46
CA ARG A 346 -4.66 -11.99 12.37
C ARG A 346 -4.22 -11.25 13.62
N VAL A 347 -5.17 -10.58 14.27
CA VAL A 347 -4.98 -9.97 15.58
C VAL A 347 -5.46 -10.97 16.63
N MET A 348 -4.62 -11.28 17.61
CA MET A 348 -4.89 -12.32 18.61
C MET A 348 -4.85 -11.73 20.02
N ASP A 349 -5.85 -12.08 20.83
CA ASP A 349 -5.90 -11.75 22.26
C ASP A 349 -4.87 -12.60 23.02
N SER A 350 -3.96 -11.95 23.74
CA SER A 350 -2.92 -12.61 24.54
C SER A 350 -3.45 -13.51 25.65
N LYS A 351 -4.64 -13.21 26.19
CA LYS A 351 -5.26 -13.94 27.30
C LYS A 351 -6.04 -15.14 26.82
N THR A 352 -6.86 -14.96 25.78
CA THR A 352 -7.77 -16.03 25.31
C THR A 352 -7.23 -16.84 24.15
N GLY A 353 -6.20 -16.34 23.44
CA GLY A 353 -5.69 -16.93 22.21
C GLY A 353 -6.67 -16.87 21.04
N LYS A 354 -7.77 -16.10 21.15
CA LYS A 354 -8.80 -15.98 20.11
C LYS A 354 -8.55 -14.75 19.21
N PRO A 355 -9.03 -14.78 17.95
CA PRO A 355 -8.95 -13.61 17.08
C PRO A 355 -9.79 -12.44 17.60
N VAL A 356 -9.21 -11.24 17.57
CA VAL A 356 -9.90 -9.97 17.86
C VAL A 356 -10.45 -9.41 16.56
N GLN A 357 -11.74 -9.06 16.57
CA GLN A 357 -12.44 -8.49 15.43
C GLN A 357 -12.34 -6.97 15.43
N ASP A 358 -12.61 -6.35 14.27
CA ASP A 358 -12.73 -4.90 14.11
C ASP A 358 -11.47 -4.14 14.61
N ALA A 359 -10.30 -4.73 14.40
CA ALA A 359 -9.01 -4.16 14.76
C ALA A 359 -8.40 -3.37 13.59
N LYS A 360 -7.56 -2.39 13.93
CA LYS A 360 -6.77 -1.59 12.99
C LYS A 360 -5.30 -1.95 13.19
N ILE A 361 -4.56 -2.14 12.11
CA ILE A 361 -3.10 -2.25 12.12
C ILE A 361 -2.51 -0.87 11.89
N ILE A 362 -1.65 -0.45 12.81
CA ILE A 362 -0.82 0.75 12.65
C ILE A 362 0.58 0.29 12.28
N TYR A 363 1.17 0.87 11.25
CA TYR A 363 2.55 0.59 10.85
C TYR A 363 3.30 1.89 10.57
N ARG A 364 4.62 1.90 10.76
CA ARG A 364 5.44 3.10 10.60
C ARG A 364 6.83 2.73 10.07
N VAL A 365 7.36 3.57 9.18
CA VAL A 365 8.79 3.56 8.81
C VAL A 365 9.61 4.12 9.97
N LEU A 366 10.64 3.40 10.42
CA LEU A 366 11.50 3.82 11.52
C LEU A 366 12.70 4.65 11.02
N PRO A 367 13.18 5.63 11.80
CA PRO A 367 12.73 5.96 13.17
C PRO A 367 11.55 6.94 13.22
N ASP A 368 11.31 7.74 12.18
CA ASP A 368 10.50 8.97 12.25
C ASP A 368 9.45 9.09 11.12
N GLY A 369 9.12 7.99 10.46
CA GLY A 369 8.07 7.96 9.44
C GLY A 369 6.69 8.27 10.01
N GLU A 370 5.78 8.72 9.13
CA GLU A 370 4.36 8.83 9.48
C GLU A 370 3.74 7.42 9.64
N GLU A 371 2.68 7.33 10.43
CA GLU A 371 1.92 6.10 10.59
C GLU A 371 1.04 5.85 9.36
N GLY A 372 1.11 4.65 8.80
CA GLY A 372 0.11 4.09 7.91
C GLY A 372 -0.90 3.24 8.68
N GLU A 373 -2.05 2.99 8.05
CA GLU A 373 -3.15 2.25 8.65
C GLU A 373 -3.66 1.16 7.71
N ALA A 374 -4.04 0.03 8.29
CA ALA A 374 -4.82 -1.01 7.64
C ALA A 374 -5.87 -1.54 8.62
N TYR A 375 -6.87 -2.25 8.12
CA TYR A 375 -7.99 -2.73 8.89
C TYR A 375 -8.14 -4.23 8.71
N THR A 376 -8.56 -4.93 9.77
CA THR A 376 -8.96 -6.32 9.63
C THR A 376 -10.21 -6.41 8.78
N ASN A 377 -10.21 -7.31 7.81
CA ASN A 377 -11.40 -7.66 7.04
C ASN A 377 -12.50 -8.14 8.00
N PRO A 378 -13.67 -7.48 8.08
CA PRO A 378 -14.68 -7.81 9.08
C PRO A 378 -15.27 -9.22 8.95
N ALA A 379 -15.18 -9.83 7.76
CA ALA A 379 -15.70 -11.18 7.52
C ALA A 379 -14.69 -12.28 7.89
N THR A 380 -13.38 -12.04 7.71
CA THR A 380 -12.35 -13.07 7.85
C THR A 380 -11.39 -12.84 9.03
N GLY A 381 -11.37 -11.63 9.58
CA GLY A 381 -10.40 -11.17 10.59
C GLY A 381 -8.98 -11.01 10.07
N ILE A 382 -8.75 -11.13 8.75
CA ILE A 382 -7.43 -11.00 8.14
C ILE A 382 -7.11 -9.54 7.88
N TRP A 383 -5.93 -9.08 8.29
CA TRP A 383 -5.39 -7.78 7.89
C TRP A 383 -4.26 -7.98 6.88
N THR A 384 -4.01 -6.96 6.06
CA THR A 384 -2.89 -6.91 5.12
C THR A 384 -2.27 -5.51 5.11
N ILE A 385 -0.95 -5.41 5.17
CA ILE A 385 -0.18 -4.18 4.95
C ILE A 385 0.83 -4.41 3.84
N VAL A 386 1.17 -3.35 3.11
CA VAL A 386 2.17 -3.37 2.04
C VAL A 386 3.30 -2.43 2.42
N LEU A 387 4.49 -2.98 2.58
CA LEU A 387 5.65 -2.28 3.12
C LEU A 387 6.73 -2.14 2.04
N PRO A 388 7.05 -0.92 1.58
CA PRO A 388 8.16 -0.69 0.66
C PRO A 388 9.50 -1.20 1.20
N TYR A 389 10.41 -1.65 0.33
CA TYR A 389 11.74 -2.05 0.76
C TYR A 389 12.57 -0.87 1.30
N GLY A 390 13.72 -1.18 1.90
CA GLY A 390 14.79 -0.20 2.14
C GLY A 390 14.68 0.53 3.47
N ALA A 391 13.76 0.07 4.32
CA ALA A 391 13.53 0.65 5.62
C ALA A 391 13.25 -0.42 6.68
N LYS A 392 13.32 -0.01 7.94
CA LYS A 392 12.83 -0.79 9.07
C LYS A 392 11.42 -0.30 9.39
N TYR A 393 10.56 -1.22 9.81
CA TYR A 393 9.19 -0.90 10.17
C TYR A 393 8.88 -1.37 11.57
N SER A 394 8.03 -0.62 12.26
CA SER A 394 7.24 -1.13 13.37
C SER A 394 5.79 -1.28 12.95
N TYR A 395 5.09 -2.24 13.55
CA TYR A 395 3.65 -2.39 13.37
C TYR A 395 3.00 -3.03 14.59
N ARG A 396 1.75 -2.66 14.86
CA ARG A 396 0.94 -3.12 16.00
C ARG A 396 -0.54 -3.12 15.63
N ALA A 397 -1.36 -3.76 16.45
CA ALA A 397 -2.81 -3.64 16.35
C ALA A 397 -3.37 -2.68 17.39
N GLU A 398 -4.40 -1.95 17.01
CA GLU A 398 -5.28 -1.16 17.86
C GLU A 398 -6.67 -1.79 17.81
N ALA A 399 -7.20 -2.11 18.98
CA ALA A 399 -8.54 -2.65 19.14
C ALA A 399 -9.16 -2.08 20.42
N LYS A 400 -10.47 -1.85 20.41
CA LYS A 400 -11.20 -1.32 21.56
C LYS A 400 -11.01 -2.23 22.77
N GLU A 401 -10.68 -1.66 23.93
CA GLU A 401 -10.40 -2.39 25.19
C GLU A 401 -9.11 -3.22 25.18
N PHE A 402 -8.19 -3.03 24.22
CA PHE A 402 -6.91 -3.72 24.19
C PHE A 402 -5.72 -2.77 24.04
N ILE A 403 -4.54 -3.20 24.49
CA ILE A 403 -3.25 -2.56 24.24
C ILE A 403 -2.47 -3.43 23.25
N GLY A 404 -2.08 -2.85 22.12
CA GLY A 404 -1.24 -3.53 21.13
C GLY A 404 0.19 -3.74 21.58
N ILE A 405 0.76 -4.91 21.24
CA ILE A 405 2.20 -5.18 21.35
C ILE A 405 2.85 -4.84 20.01
N GLU A 406 3.87 -4.00 20.04
CA GLU A 406 4.59 -3.59 18.84
C GLU A 406 5.56 -4.68 18.37
N LYS A 407 5.57 -4.88 17.05
CA LYS A 407 6.46 -5.78 16.31
C LYS A 407 7.35 -5.00 15.37
N PHE A 408 8.47 -5.62 15.00
CA PHE A 408 9.51 -5.03 14.16
C PHE A 408 9.79 -5.92 12.97
N ILE A 409 10.06 -5.29 11.83
CA ILE A 409 10.56 -5.97 10.66
C ILE A 409 11.62 -5.11 9.97
N ASP A 410 12.79 -5.71 9.71
CA ASP A 410 13.87 -5.07 8.96
C ASP A 410 13.77 -5.48 7.49
N LEU A 411 13.41 -4.51 6.63
CA LEU A 411 13.30 -4.70 5.18
C LEU A 411 14.42 -3.99 4.41
N THR A 412 15.52 -3.64 5.07
CA THR A 412 16.64 -2.91 4.43
C THR A 412 17.42 -3.75 3.42
N GLN A 413 17.38 -5.09 3.52
CA GLN A 413 18.14 -6.01 2.68
C GLN A 413 17.30 -6.82 1.68
N VAL A 414 15.99 -6.59 1.62
CA VAL A 414 15.09 -7.34 0.72
C VAL A 414 15.22 -6.78 -0.71
N LYS A 415 15.50 -7.65 -1.68
CA LYS A 415 15.73 -7.27 -3.09
C LYS A 415 14.59 -7.62 -4.04
N GLU A 416 13.64 -8.44 -3.58
CA GLU A 416 12.54 -8.98 -4.39
C GLU A 416 11.23 -8.90 -3.62
N HIS A 417 10.12 -9.00 -4.34
CA HIS A 417 8.81 -9.09 -3.73
C HIS A 417 8.74 -10.28 -2.78
N LYS A 418 8.14 -10.09 -1.61
CA LYS A 418 7.97 -11.15 -0.61
C LYS A 418 6.59 -11.05 0.04
N GLU A 419 5.98 -12.22 0.29
CA GLU A 419 4.77 -12.32 1.09
C GLU A 419 5.08 -12.99 2.43
N ILE A 420 4.69 -12.34 3.52
CA ILE A 420 4.69 -12.89 4.87
C ILE A 420 3.23 -13.14 5.25
N LYS A 421 2.86 -14.41 5.39
CA LYS A 421 1.49 -14.84 5.67
C LYS A 421 1.36 -15.38 7.08
N ASN A 422 0.14 -15.37 7.60
CA ASN A 422 -0.22 -15.91 8.91
C ASN A 422 0.52 -15.23 10.07
N ASP A 423 0.88 -13.95 9.92
CA ASP A 423 1.51 -13.23 11.01
C ASP A 423 0.50 -13.00 12.14
N MET A 424 0.91 -13.26 13.38
CA MET A 424 0.07 -13.03 14.55
C MET A 424 0.53 -11.75 15.23
N VAL A 425 -0.33 -10.74 15.23
CA VAL A 425 -0.15 -9.51 16.02
C VAL A 425 -0.92 -9.67 17.31
N ILE A 426 -0.24 -9.47 18.43
CA ILE A 426 -0.81 -9.71 19.75
C ILE A 426 -1.33 -8.40 20.33
N VAL A 427 -2.52 -8.48 20.92
CA VAL A 427 -3.11 -7.42 21.74
C VAL A 427 -3.43 -7.99 23.12
N ALA A 428 -3.20 -7.22 24.17
CA ALA A 428 -3.55 -7.62 25.52
C ALA A 428 -4.79 -6.88 26.02
N PRO A 429 -5.77 -7.56 26.62
CA PRO A 429 -6.98 -6.91 27.09
C PRO A 429 -6.65 -5.94 28.23
N ILE A 430 -7.34 -4.80 28.26
CA ILE A 430 -7.25 -3.85 29.36
C ILE A 430 -8.05 -4.45 30.53
N GLU A 431 -7.41 -5.31 31.30
CA GLU A 431 -7.99 -6.02 32.44
C GLU A 431 -6.99 -6.11 33.59
N VAL A 432 -7.47 -6.05 34.83
CA VAL A 432 -6.61 -6.16 36.02
C VAL A 432 -5.85 -7.49 36.02
N GLY A 433 -4.55 -7.42 36.29
CA GLY A 433 -3.65 -8.58 36.31
C GLY A 433 -3.02 -8.92 34.96
N VAL A 434 -3.39 -8.21 33.88
CA VAL A 434 -2.72 -8.37 32.58
C VAL A 434 -1.37 -7.66 32.62
N GLU A 435 -0.32 -8.41 32.26
CA GLU A 435 1.04 -7.90 32.07
C GLU A 435 1.38 -7.81 30.57
N LEU A 436 2.00 -6.71 30.17
CA LEU A 436 2.36 -6.42 28.79
C LEU A 436 3.83 -5.99 28.71
N PRO A 437 4.65 -6.61 27.84
CA PRO A 437 5.99 -6.12 27.62
C PRO A 437 5.95 -4.73 26.97
N LEU A 438 6.76 -3.81 27.47
CA LEU A 438 7.01 -2.53 26.82
C LEU A 438 8.21 -2.71 25.90
N ASN A 439 7.93 -3.22 24.71
CA ASN A 439 8.94 -3.36 23.67
C ASN A 439 9.48 -1.97 23.31
N ASN A 440 10.79 -1.84 23.04
CA ASN A 440 11.45 -0.58 22.65
C ASN A 440 11.70 0.45 23.75
N ILE A 441 11.65 0.02 25.00
CA ILE A 441 12.21 0.81 26.09
C ILE A 441 13.70 0.48 26.21
N PHE A 442 14.52 1.41 25.74
CA PHE A 442 15.96 1.33 25.67
C PHE A 442 16.58 2.32 26.64
N PHE A 443 17.64 1.87 27.29
CA PHE A 443 18.42 2.67 28.21
C PHE A 443 19.86 2.78 27.72
N GLU A 444 20.54 3.86 28.12
CA GLU A 444 21.99 3.92 28.02
C GLU A 444 22.64 2.76 28.78
N TYR A 445 23.79 2.28 28.30
CA TYR A 445 24.45 1.10 28.86
C TYR A 445 24.65 1.23 30.37
N ALA A 446 24.20 0.21 31.12
CA ALA A 446 24.22 0.14 32.59
C ALA A 446 23.58 1.35 33.33
N LYS A 447 22.70 2.12 32.67
CA LYS A 447 22.03 3.30 33.23
C LYS A 447 20.50 3.16 33.18
N ALA A 448 19.84 4.09 33.86
CA ALA A 448 18.39 4.30 33.80
C ALA A 448 17.98 5.48 32.88
N THR A 449 18.95 6.07 32.17
CA THR A 449 18.69 7.13 31.19
C THR A 449 18.00 6.55 29.96
N LEU A 450 16.75 6.96 29.71
CA LEU A 450 16.00 6.57 28.51
C LEU A 450 16.65 7.14 27.26
N ARG A 451 16.76 6.31 26.22
CA ARG A 451 17.19 6.76 24.88
C ARG A 451 16.01 7.41 24.13
N PRO A 452 16.28 8.37 23.22
CA PRO A 452 15.24 9.01 22.41
C PRO A 452 14.37 8.01 21.63
N ASP A 453 14.96 6.90 21.19
CA ASP A 453 14.29 5.81 20.48
C ASP A 453 13.10 5.20 21.26
N SER A 454 13.01 5.44 22.57
CA SER A 454 11.91 4.94 23.43
C SER A 454 10.71 5.85 23.54
N TYR A 455 10.86 7.13 23.18
CA TYR A 455 9.77 8.11 23.34
C TYR A 455 8.53 7.79 22.50
N PRO A 456 8.62 7.26 21.26
CA PRO A 456 7.43 6.85 20.52
C PRO A 456 6.57 5.82 21.25
N GLU A 457 7.19 4.80 21.86
CA GLU A 457 6.47 3.79 22.66
C GLU A 457 5.87 4.40 23.92
N LEU A 458 6.62 5.27 24.61
CA LEU A 458 6.11 5.92 25.82
C LEU A 458 4.96 6.89 25.53
N ASP A 459 5.03 7.64 24.43
CA ASP A 459 3.96 8.53 23.98
C ASP A 459 2.70 7.73 23.62
N ARG A 460 2.85 6.54 23.01
CA ARG A 460 1.74 5.61 22.78
C ARG A 460 1.06 5.15 24.07
N ILE A 461 1.85 4.82 25.11
CA ILE A 461 1.29 4.46 26.42
C ILE A 461 0.58 5.65 27.07
N VAL A 462 1.14 6.87 26.93
CA VAL A 462 0.47 8.10 27.38
C VAL A 462 -0.90 8.25 26.71
N ASP A 463 -0.98 8.09 25.40
CA ASP A 463 -2.24 8.24 24.67
C ASP A 463 -3.25 7.16 25.05
N THR A 464 -2.79 5.91 25.21
CA THR A 464 -3.62 4.81 25.76
C THR A 464 -4.20 5.17 27.13
N MET A 465 -3.39 5.76 28.03
CA MET A 465 -3.84 6.17 29.36
C MET A 465 -4.77 7.41 29.33
N LYS A 466 -4.64 8.30 28.34
CA LYS A 466 -5.58 9.42 28.15
C LYS A 466 -6.94 8.93 27.66
N GLU A 467 -6.94 7.98 26.72
CA GLU A 467 -8.15 7.35 26.18
C GLU A 467 -8.86 6.47 27.21
N ASN A 468 -8.13 5.98 28.23
CA ASN A 468 -8.68 5.18 29.31
C ASN A 468 -8.48 5.88 30.67
N PRO A 469 -9.32 6.88 31.05
CA PRO A 469 -9.09 7.73 32.22
C PRO A 469 -8.98 7.01 33.58
N ASN A 470 -9.57 5.83 33.70
CA ASN A 470 -9.57 5.04 34.93
C ASN A 470 -8.43 4.01 35.00
N LEU A 471 -7.71 3.81 33.88
CA LEU A 471 -6.58 2.88 33.83
C LEU A 471 -5.48 3.31 34.79
N VAL A 472 -5.10 2.40 35.69
CA VAL A 472 -3.94 2.50 36.57
C VAL A 472 -2.99 1.37 36.24
N ILE A 473 -1.71 1.71 36.07
CA ILE A 473 -0.66 0.76 35.70
C ILE A 473 0.47 0.77 36.73
N GLU A 474 1.15 -0.37 36.82
CA GLU A 474 2.44 -0.52 37.47
C GLU A 474 3.51 -0.77 36.40
N ILE A 475 4.56 0.04 36.38
CA ILE A 475 5.72 -0.19 35.54
C ILE A 475 6.69 -1.09 36.29
N GLN A 476 7.04 -2.22 35.68
CA GLN A 476 7.86 -3.24 36.30
C GLN A 476 9.20 -3.35 35.58
N GLY A 477 10.28 -3.10 36.31
CA GLY A 477 11.65 -3.26 35.80
C GLY A 477 12.22 -4.63 36.18
N HIS A 478 12.92 -5.26 35.25
CA HIS A 478 13.57 -6.56 35.45
C HIS A 478 15.01 -6.54 34.90
N THR A 479 15.88 -7.37 35.47
CA THR A 479 17.25 -7.60 35.00
C THR A 479 17.48 -9.08 34.70
N ASP A 480 18.61 -9.38 34.06
CA ASP A 480 19.18 -10.72 34.08
C ASP A 480 19.92 -10.97 35.41
N ASN A 481 20.63 -12.11 35.50
CA ASN A 481 21.41 -12.51 36.66
C ASN A 481 22.85 -11.96 36.70
N VAL A 482 23.20 -10.98 35.85
CA VAL A 482 24.55 -10.43 35.78
C VAL A 482 24.65 -9.22 36.70
N GLY A 483 25.33 -9.39 37.84
CA GLY A 483 25.53 -8.34 38.84
C GLY A 483 25.27 -8.87 40.24
N SER A 484 25.22 -7.96 41.23
CA SER A 484 24.74 -8.31 42.57
C SER A 484 23.23 -8.08 42.67
N ASN A 485 22.54 -8.85 43.51
CA ASN A 485 21.09 -8.69 43.76
C ASN A 485 20.72 -7.26 44.12
N GLU A 486 21.54 -6.57 44.93
CA GLU A 486 21.32 -5.19 45.33
C GLU A 486 21.44 -4.23 44.13
N SER A 487 22.47 -4.41 43.30
CA SER A 487 22.66 -3.62 42.07
C SER A 487 21.53 -3.85 41.07
N ASN A 488 21.09 -5.10 40.89
CA ASN A 488 20.00 -5.49 39.99
C ASN A 488 18.65 -4.94 40.45
N MET A 489 18.38 -5.00 41.75
CA MET A 489 17.18 -4.40 42.36
C MET A 489 17.17 -2.88 42.16
N LYS A 490 18.30 -2.21 42.43
CA LYS A 490 18.42 -0.77 42.24
C LYS A 490 18.25 -0.36 40.78
N LEU A 491 18.94 -1.04 39.86
CA LEU A 491 18.89 -0.72 38.43
C LEU A 491 17.50 -0.91 37.84
N SER A 492 16.82 -2.02 38.17
CA SER A 492 15.45 -2.26 37.72
C SER A 492 14.47 -1.22 38.26
N GLN A 493 14.57 -0.85 39.54
CA GLN A 493 13.75 0.21 40.14
C GLN A 493 14.00 1.56 39.47
N ASP A 494 15.27 1.94 39.28
CA ASP A 494 15.64 3.22 38.67
C ASP A 494 15.12 3.30 37.22
N ARG A 495 15.16 2.21 36.46
CA ARG A 495 14.61 2.10 35.10
C ARG A 495 13.09 2.23 35.07
N ALA A 496 12.39 1.53 35.98
CA ALA A 496 10.94 1.63 36.09
C ALA A 496 10.51 3.06 36.48
N GLU A 497 11.24 3.70 37.39
CA GLU A 497 11.00 5.09 37.80
C GLU A 497 11.28 6.08 36.65
N ALA A 498 12.29 5.84 35.81
CA ALA A 498 12.55 6.69 34.64
C ALA A 498 11.38 6.69 33.65
N VAL A 499 10.80 5.52 33.38
CA VAL A 499 9.57 5.38 32.57
C VAL A 499 8.40 6.11 33.23
N ARG A 500 8.17 5.87 34.53
CA ARG A 500 7.13 6.56 35.29
C ARG A 500 7.27 8.08 35.20
N LYS A 501 8.46 8.64 35.45
CA LYS A 501 8.74 10.07 35.35
C LYS A 501 8.40 10.64 33.98
N TYR A 502 8.70 9.91 32.91
CA TYR A 502 8.32 10.31 31.57
C TYR A 502 6.80 10.43 31.43
N LEU A 503 6.03 9.42 31.86
CA LEU A 503 4.56 9.45 31.78
C LEU A 503 3.98 10.63 32.58
N LEU A 504 4.52 10.91 33.78
CA LEU A 504 4.11 12.07 34.59
C LEU A 504 4.42 13.40 33.90
N SER A 505 5.56 13.51 33.22
CA SER A 505 5.93 14.72 32.46
C SER A 505 4.92 15.03 31.36
N LYS A 506 4.27 13.99 30.81
CA LYS A 506 3.20 14.07 29.80
C LYS A 506 1.79 14.22 30.42
N LYS A 507 1.71 14.67 31.68
CA LYS A 507 0.49 15.00 32.42
C LYS A 507 -0.39 13.81 32.81
N ILE A 508 0.15 12.60 32.84
CA ILE A 508 -0.51 11.48 33.52
C ILE A 508 -0.43 11.70 35.03
N GLN A 509 -1.55 11.48 35.75
CA GLN A 509 -1.62 11.72 37.19
C GLN A 509 -0.76 10.71 37.97
N ALA A 510 -0.06 11.18 39.01
CA ALA A 510 0.83 10.35 39.82
C ALA A 510 0.17 9.12 40.46
N ALA A 511 -1.11 9.23 40.84
CA ALA A 511 -1.89 8.13 41.40
C ALA A 511 -2.23 7.02 40.38
N ARG A 512 -1.99 7.26 39.09
CA ARG A 512 -2.30 6.32 38.00
C ARG A 512 -1.11 5.46 37.55
N VAL A 513 0.10 5.78 38.02
CA VAL A 513 1.32 5.08 37.63
C VAL A 513 2.19 4.81 38.86
N THR A 514 2.40 3.54 39.16
CA THR A 514 3.42 3.07 40.12
C THR A 514 4.61 2.49 39.37
N SER A 515 5.75 2.34 40.03
CA SER A 515 6.95 1.71 39.46
C SER A 515 7.65 0.84 40.48
N VAL A 516 7.96 -0.39 40.09
CA VAL A 516 8.55 -1.42 40.96
C VAL A 516 9.70 -2.12 40.22
N GLY A 517 10.86 -2.19 40.85
CA GLY A 517 11.97 -3.05 40.42
C GLY A 517 11.82 -4.44 41.01
N TYR A 518 12.03 -5.47 40.19
CA TYR A 518 12.06 -6.87 40.61
C TYR A 518 13.46 -7.49 40.54
N GLY A 519 14.46 -6.73 40.07
CA GLY A 519 15.79 -7.26 39.77
C GLY A 519 15.71 -8.52 38.91
N GLU A 520 16.43 -9.56 39.31
CA GLU A 520 16.49 -10.86 38.61
C GLU A 520 15.46 -11.89 39.11
N THR A 521 14.59 -11.52 40.05
CA THR A 521 13.73 -12.48 40.79
C THR A 521 12.58 -13.07 39.97
N LYS A 522 12.25 -12.49 38.81
CA LYS A 522 11.16 -12.92 37.92
C LYS A 522 11.65 -13.11 36.47
N PRO A 523 12.53 -14.09 36.20
CA PRO A 523 12.99 -14.37 34.85
C PRO A 523 11.86 -14.96 33.99
N ILE A 524 11.83 -14.59 32.71
CA ILE A 524 10.91 -15.15 31.70
C ILE A 524 11.62 -16.10 30.73
N ALA A 525 12.94 -16.15 30.79
CA ALA A 525 13.80 -17.02 30.00
C ALA A 525 15.00 -17.48 30.83
N THR A 526 15.71 -18.51 30.35
CA THR A 526 16.95 -18.95 30.99
C THR A 526 17.99 -17.83 31.00
N ASN A 527 18.77 -17.70 32.08
CA ASN A 527 19.92 -16.79 32.13
C ASN A 527 21.21 -17.47 31.62
N ASP A 528 21.13 -18.70 31.12
CA ASP A 528 22.29 -19.44 30.63
C ASP A 528 22.71 -19.02 29.22
N THR A 529 21.86 -18.30 28.49
CA THR A 529 22.12 -17.80 27.13
C THR A 529 22.02 -16.28 27.07
N GLU A 530 22.74 -15.65 26.14
CA GLU A 530 22.66 -14.20 25.97
C GLU A 530 21.29 -13.75 25.46
N GLU A 531 20.61 -14.58 24.66
CA GLU A 531 19.24 -14.35 24.21
C GLU A 531 18.26 -14.33 25.39
N GLY A 532 18.38 -15.30 26.30
CA GLY A 532 17.50 -15.38 27.46
C GLY A 532 17.77 -14.27 28.48
N LYS A 533 19.05 -13.91 28.71
CA LYS A 533 19.39 -12.70 29.47
C LYS A 533 18.82 -11.44 28.82
N ALA A 534 18.87 -11.33 27.49
CA ALA A 534 18.27 -10.19 26.78
C ALA A 534 16.76 -10.09 27.00
N GLN A 535 16.05 -11.22 27.01
CA GLN A 535 14.62 -11.27 27.35
C GLN A 535 14.35 -10.89 28.81
N ASN A 536 15.23 -11.26 29.75
CA ASN A 536 15.08 -10.93 31.16
C ASN A 536 15.34 -9.44 31.45
N ARG A 537 16.23 -8.79 30.70
CA ARG A 537 16.47 -7.32 30.73
C ARG A 537 15.33 -6.55 30.07
N ARG A 538 14.20 -6.42 30.77
CA ARG A 538 12.97 -5.82 30.22
C ARG A 538 12.31 -4.82 31.16
N VAL A 539 11.44 -4.00 30.58
CA VAL A 539 10.40 -3.27 31.29
C VAL A 539 9.05 -3.77 30.77
N GLN A 540 8.11 -3.98 31.67
CA GLN A 540 6.73 -4.34 31.34
C GLN A 540 5.77 -3.44 32.12
N LEU A 541 4.53 -3.33 31.65
CA LEU A 541 3.45 -2.74 32.44
C LEU A 541 2.54 -3.85 32.95
N ALA A 542 1.97 -3.64 34.13
CA ALA A 542 0.89 -4.45 34.68
C ALA A 542 -0.33 -3.54 34.92
N ILE A 543 -1.51 -4.03 34.54
CA ILE A 543 -2.76 -3.30 34.78
C ILE A 543 -3.23 -3.63 36.20
N VAL A 544 -3.31 -2.62 37.06
CA VAL A 544 -3.67 -2.81 38.49
C VAL A 544 -5.09 -2.36 38.80
N ARG A 545 -5.66 -1.45 37.99
CA ARG A 545 -7.05 -1.00 38.09
C ARG A 545 -7.55 -0.47 36.75
N LYS A 546 -8.84 -0.60 36.48
CA LYS A 546 -9.55 -0.05 35.33
C LYS A 546 -10.84 0.63 35.76
#